data_AF-A0A925WJF6-F1
#
_entry.id   AF-A0A925WJF6-F1
#
_cell.length_a   1.000
_cell.length_b   1.000
_cell.length_c   1.000
_cell.angle_alpha   90.00
_cell.angle_beta   90.00
_cell.angle_gamma   90.00
#
_symmetry.space_group_name_H-M   'P 1'
#
loop_
_entity.id
_entity.type
_entity.pdbx_description
1 polymer ?
#
loop_
_entity_poly.entity_id
_entity_poly.type
_entity_poly.pdbx_seq_one_letter_code
_entity_poly.pdbx_strand_id
1 'polypeptide(L)'
;MQEFYGFPEKTRLVGLPAEVFSTLLPLIDDLDEFKLTLFALWALQQKDGDSVRYLRREDFTQPLVAPMHGLEGKTLSAALTRCVARGTLLYAEVLLGAETEA
;
A
#
# COMPACT_ATOMS: atom_id res chain seq x y z
N MET A 1 -11.12 -7.21 -23.59
CA MET A 1 -10.27 -7.81 -22.55
C MET A 1 -8.88 -7.23 -22.75
N GLN A 2 -8.24 -6.64 -21.74
CA GLN A 2 -6.83 -6.31 -21.83
C GLN A 2 -6.05 -7.60 -21.60
N GLU A 3 -5.15 -7.94 -22.51
CA GLU A 3 -4.34 -9.15 -22.42
C GLU A 3 -3.03 -8.84 -21.68
N PHE A 4 -2.64 -9.75 -20.77
CA PHE A 4 -1.37 -9.69 -20.07
C PHE A 4 -0.34 -10.51 -20.85
N TYR A 5 0.65 -9.83 -21.45
CA TYR A 5 1.67 -10.45 -22.31
C TYR A 5 2.89 -11.00 -21.54
N GLY A 6 2.85 -11.00 -20.21
CA GLY A 6 3.98 -11.41 -19.36
C GLY A 6 4.85 -10.25 -18.87
N PHE A 7 5.96 -10.60 -18.24
CA PHE A 7 6.95 -9.66 -17.70
C PHE A 7 8.17 -9.55 -18.63
N PRO A 8 8.86 -8.40 -18.66
CA PRO A 8 10.09 -8.26 -19.44
C PRO A 8 11.23 -9.12 -18.87
N GLU A 9 12.18 -9.55 -19.72
CA GLU A 9 13.31 -10.41 -19.32
C GLU A 9 14.16 -9.81 -18.20
N LYS A 10 14.31 -8.48 -18.17
CA LYS A 10 15.00 -7.75 -17.11
C LYS A 10 13.97 -6.95 -16.31
N THR A 11 13.57 -7.48 -15.16
CA THR A 11 12.64 -6.83 -14.25
C THR A 11 13.21 -6.73 -12.84
N ARG A 12 12.75 -5.75 -12.06
CA ARG A 12 13.07 -5.64 -10.63
C ARG A 12 12.16 -6.58 -9.86
N LEU A 13 12.76 -7.46 -9.06
CA LEU A 13 12.01 -8.30 -8.13
C LEU A 13 11.63 -7.51 -6.87
N VAL A 14 10.44 -7.81 -6.35
CA VAL A 14 9.93 -7.28 -5.09
C VAL A 14 9.89 -8.44 -4.10
N GLY A 15 10.53 -8.26 -2.94
CA GLY A 15 10.49 -9.23 -1.87
C GLY A 15 9.23 -9.04 -1.02
N LEU A 16 8.58 -10.12 -0.62
CA LEU A 16 7.51 -10.07 0.37
C LEU A 16 7.84 -11.04 1.50
N PRO A 17 7.46 -10.75 2.75
CA PRO A 17 7.50 -11.75 3.82
C PRO A 17 6.69 -12.99 3.42
N ALA A 18 7.17 -14.18 3.77
CA ALA A 18 6.48 -15.44 3.44
C ALA A 18 5.09 -15.50 4.11
N GLU A 19 4.95 -14.86 5.26
CA GLU A 19 3.74 -14.71 6.06
C GLU A 19 2.61 -14.00 5.30
N VAL A 20 2.94 -13.22 4.26
CA VAL A 20 1.92 -12.67 3.36
C VAL A 20 1.10 -13.80 2.75
N PHE A 21 1.73 -14.88 2.31
CA PHE A 21 1.06 -16.00 1.65
C PHE A 21 0.54 -17.04 2.65
N SER A 22 1.28 -17.33 3.72
CA SER A 22 0.90 -18.38 4.67
C SER A 22 -0.10 -17.94 5.73
N THR A 23 -0.09 -16.66 6.12
CA THR A 23 -0.86 -16.15 7.27
C THR A 23 -1.85 -15.07 6.85
N LEU A 24 -1.41 -14.06 6.09
CA LEU A 24 -2.23 -12.89 5.81
C LEU A 24 -3.25 -13.14 4.69
N LEU A 25 -2.82 -13.74 3.58
CA LEU A 25 -3.66 -13.99 2.41
C LEU A 25 -4.92 -14.82 2.73
N PRO A 26 -4.88 -15.88 3.55
CA PRO A 26 -6.09 -16.62 3.95
C PRO A 26 -7.13 -15.79 4.71
N LEU A 27 -6.72 -14.67 5.32
CA LEU A 27 -7.61 -13.81 6.08
C LEU A 27 -8.27 -12.76 5.18
N ILE A 28 -7.61 -12.33 4.11
CA ILE A 28 -8.11 -11.29 3.21
C ILE A 28 -9.18 -11.87 2.27
N ASP A 29 -10.37 -11.29 2.32
CA ASP A 29 -11.56 -11.67 1.54
C ASP A 29 -12.01 -10.60 0.52
N ASP A 30 -11.34 -9.44 0.53
CA ASP A 30 -11.64 -8.31 -0.34
C ASP A 30 -10.48 -8.03 -1.30
N LEU A 31 -10.79 -7.96 -2.60
CA LEU A 31 -9.76 -7.76 -3.64
C LEU A 31 -9.07 -6.39 -3.52
N ASP A 32 -9.82 -5.37 -3.13
CA ASP A 32 -9.32 -4.01 -2.99
C ASP A 32 -8.38 -3.89 -1.78
N GLU A 33 -8.72 -4.54 -0.66
CA GLU A 33 -7.82 -4.73 0.48
C GLU A 33 -6.52 -5.43 0.07
N PHE A 34 -6.60 -6.52 -0.72
CA PHE A 34 -5.41 -7.26 -1.14
C PHE A 34 -4.47 -6.43 -2.02
N LYS A 35 -5.03 -5.76 -3.03
CA LYS A 35 -4.26 -4.84 -3.90
C LYS A 35 -3.56 -3.76 -3.08
N LEU A 36 -4.29 -3.13 -2.15
CA LEU A 36 -3.74 -2.08 -1.29
C LEU A 36 -2.62 -2.60 -0.38
N THR A 37 -2.80 -3.79 0.19
CA THR A 37 -1.80 -4.45 1.03
C THR A 37 -0.49 -4.67 0.27
N LEU A 38 -0.55 -5.23 -0.95
CA LEU A 38 0.63 -5.46 -1.77
C LEU A 38 1.34 -4.15 -2.12
N PHE A 39 0.57 -3.13 -2.50
CA PHE A 39 1.12 -1.81 -2.77
C PHE A 39 1.82 -1.23 -1.55
N ALA A 40 1.19 -1.26 -0.37
CA ALA A 40 1.75 -0.68 0.85
C ALA A 40 3.06 -1.37 1.25
N LEU A 41 3.11 -2.70 1.21
CA LEU A 41 4.33 -3.46 1.51
C LEU A 41 5.46 -3.12 0.55
N TRP A 42 5.17 -3.04 -0.75
CA TRP A 42 6.13 -2.62 -1.75
C TRP A 42 6.59 -1.17 -1.53
N ALA A 43 5.66 -0.23 -1.39
CA ALA A 43 5.98 1.20 -1.27
C ALA A 43 6.81 1.52 -0.02
N LEU A 44 6.54 0.84 1.10
CA LEU A 44 7.33 0.96 2.32
C LEU A 44 8.77 0.45 2.15
N GLN A 45 9.01 -0.56 1.32
CA GLN A 45 10.37 -1.04 1.02
C GLN A 45 11.18 -0.06 0.18
N GLN A 46 10.51 0.81 -0.58
CA GLN A 46 11.15 1.83 -1.41
C GLN A 46 11.54 3.08 -0.61
N LYS A 47 11.08 3.22 0.64
CA LYS A 47 11.48 4.33 1.51
C LYS A 47 12.80 3.98 2.22
N ASP A 48 13.86 4.70 1.87
CA ASP A 48 15.17 4.58 2.49
C ASP A 48 15.26 5.44 3.77
N GLY A 49 16.03 4.99 4.76
CA GLY A 49 16.37 5.78 5.96
C GLY A 49 16.31 5.02 7.29
N ASP A 50 16.98 5.58 8.30
CA ASP A 50 17.02 5.11 9.71
C ASP A 50 15.75 5.47 10.51
N SER A 51 14.83 6.23 9.92
CA SER A 51 13.59 6.69 10.54
C SER A 51 12.40 5.77 10.23
N VAL A 52 11.30 5.96 10.97
CA VAL A 52 10.06 5.20 10.80
C VAL A 52 9.50 5.41 9.38
N ARG A 53 9.27 4.31 8.66
CA ARG A 53 8.69 4.32 7.31
C ARG A 53 7.17 4.41 7.39
N TYR A 54 6.59 5.41 6.74
CA TYR A 54 5.15 5.62 6.71
C TYR A 54 4.65 6.04 5.32
N LEU A 55 3.38 5.79 5.06
CA LEU A 55 2.67 6.25 3.86
C LEU A 55 1.62 7.28 4.26
N ARG A 56 1.52 8.35 3.47
CA ARG A 56 0.47 9.37 3.60
C ARG A 56 -0.70 9.01 2.70
N ARG A 57 -1.87 9.58 3.00
CA ARG A 57 -3.07 9.36 2.17
C ARG A 57 -2.86 9.80 0.71
N GLU A 58 -2.07 10.85 0.49
CA GLU A 58 -1.67 11.33 -0.83
C GLU A 58 -0.79 10.33 -1.60
N ASP A 59 -0.01 9.49 -0.90
CA ASP A 59 0.82 8.46 -1.53
C ASP A 59 -0.03 7.45 -2.30
N PHE A 60 -1.27 7.20 -1.86
CA PHE A 60 -2.22 6.29 -2.51
C PHE A 60 -2.96 6.91 -3.70
N THR A 61 -2.77 8.19 -3.96
CA THR A 61 -3.37 8.89 -5.12
C THR A 61 -2.37 9.16 -6.24
N GLN A 62 -1.11 8.72 -6.08
CA GLN A 62 -0.07 8.95 -7.08
C GLN A 62 -0.28 8.10 -8.34
N PRO A 63 0.24 8.51 -9.51
CA PRO A 63 0.12 7.79 -10.79
C PRO A 63 0.69 6.37 -10.78
N LEU A 64 1.53 6.04 -9.79
CA LEU A 64 2.05 4.69 -9.60
C LEU A 64 1.04 3.74 -8.91
N VAL A 65 0.06 4.33 -8.23
CA VAL A 65 -1.04 3.67 -7.50
C VAL A 65 -2.32 3.67 -8.34
N ALA A 66 -2.50 4.70 -9.17
CA ALA A 66 -3.55 4.82 -10.19
C ALA A 66 -3.77 3.57 -11.07
N PRO A 67 -2.76 2.73 -11.40
CA PRO A 67 -2.96 1.51 -12.20
C PRO A 67 -3.62 0.38 -11.42
N MET A 68 -3.77 0.49 -10.09
CA MET A 68 -4.64 -0.42 -9.34
C MET A 68 -6.10 -0.05 -9.62
N HIS A 69 -6.55 -0.32 -10.85
CA HIS A 69 -7.89 -0.05 -11.36
C HIS A 69 -8.95 -0.22 -10.26
N GLY A 70 -9.61 0.89 -9.92
CA GLY A 70 -10.76 0.93 -9.01
C GLY A 70 -10.50 1.44 -7.59
N LEU A 71 -9.24 1.61 -7.16
CA LEU A 71 -8.91 2.11 -5.81
C LEU A 71 -8.90 3.64 -5.74
N GLU A 72 -10.07 4.25 -5.86
CA GLU A 72 -10.23 5.71 -5.76
C GLU A 72 -11.36 6.10 -4.79
N GLY A 73 -11.31 7.34 -4.28
CA GLY A 73 -12.36 7.94 -3.47
C GLY A 73 -12.86 7.05 -2.32
N LYS A 74 -14.11 6.59 -2.43
CA LYS A 74 -14.75 5.74 -1.41
C LYS A 74 -14.16 4.33 -1.36
N THR A 75 -13.77 3.76 -2.50
CA THR A 75 -13.20 2.42 -2.58
C THR A 75 -11.84 2.37 -1.89
N LEU A 76 -10.97 3.36 -2.16
CA LEU A 76 -9.70 3.51 -1.45
C LEU A 76 -9.92 3.67 0.06
N SER A 77 -10.90 4.48 0.46
CA SER A 77 -11.23 4.67 1.88
C SER A 77 -11.67 3.37 2.57
N ALA A 78 -12.51 2.59 1.90
CA ALA A 78 -12.98 1.30 2.40
C ALA A 78 -11.82 0.29 2.50
N ALA A 79 -10.97 0.19 1.48
CA ALA A 79 -9.81 -0.70 1.49
C ALA A 79 -8.81 -0.35 2.62
N LEU A 80 -8.52 0.94 2.82
CA LEU A 80 -7.69 1.41 3.95
C LEU A 80 -8.30 1.03 5.29
N THR A 81 -9.62 1.23 5.45
CA THR A 81 -10.34 0.87 6.68
C THR A 81 -10.23 -0.62 6.98
N ARG A 82 -10.36 -1.48 5.96
CA ARG A 82 -10.20 -2.94 6.10
C ARG A 82 -8.77 -3.31 6.48
N CYS A 83 -7.77 -2.76 5.79
CA CYS A 83 -6.37 -3.02 6.09
C CYS A 83 -6.01 -2.65 7.55
N VAL A 84 -6.58 -1.55 8.05
CA VAL A 84 -6.40 -1.13 9.45
C VAL A 84 -7.15 -2.05 10.42
N ALA A 85 -8.41 -2.39 10.12
CA ALA A 85 -9.21 -3.29 10.94
C ALA A 85 -8.57 -4.69 11.05
N ARG A 86 -7.91 -5.17 9.99
CA ARG A 86 -7.17 -6.44 9.98
C ARG A 86 -5.84 -6.38 10.72
N GLY A 87 -5.32 -5.18 10.99
CA GLY A 87 -4.00 -4.98 11.57
C GLY A 87 -2.85 -5.12 10.57
N THR A 88 -3.14 -5.19 9.27
CA THR A 88 -2.12 -5.17 8.21
C THR A 88 -1.42 -3.82 8.15
N LEU A 89 -2.18 -2.74 8.35
CA LEU A 89 -1.66 -1.37 8.41
C LEU A 89 -2.03 -0.73 9.75
N LEU A 90 -1.14 0.12 10.24
CA LEU A 90 -1.44 1.01 11.37
C LEU A 90 -1.76 2.40 10.82
N TYR A 91 -2.73 3.06 11.44
CA TYR A 91 -3.13 4.43 11.12
C TYR A 91 -2.86 5.36 12.31
N ALA A 92 -2.30 6.52 12.02
CA ALA A 92 -2.07 7.57 12.99
C ALA A 92 -2.35 8.93 12.36
N GLU A 93 -3.00 9.80 13.12
CA GLU A 93 -3.07 11.23 12.84
C GLU A 93 -1.93 11.92 13.58
N VAL A 94 -1.11 12.67 12.85
CA VAL A 94 0.01 13.42 13.42
C VAL A 94 -0.24 14.89 13.20
N LEU A 95 -0.28 15.66 14.28
CA LEU A 95 -0.24 17.12 14.21
C LEU A 95 1.20 17.53 13.90
N LEU A 96 1.41 18.08 12.71
CA LEU A 96 2.64 18.80 12.42
C LEU A 96 2.58 20.11 13.21
N GLY A 97 3.39 20.20 14.26
CA GLY A 97 3.44 21.38 15.13
C GLY A 97 3.68 22.65 14.32
N ALA A 98 2.96 23.71 14.69
CA ALA A 98 3.04 25.03 14.10
C ALA A 98 4.50 25.46 13.85
N GLU A 99 4.81 25.77 12.59
CA GLU A 99 6.05 26.47 12.27
C GLU A 99 6.02 27.84 12.96
N THR A 100 6.86 28.00 13.98
CA THR A 100 7.51 29.29 14.21
C THR A 100 8.89 29.14 13.60
N GLU A 101 9.01 29.42 12.30
CA GLU A 101 10.31 29.81 11.75
C GLU A 101 10.67 31.17 12.36
N ALA A 102 11.87 31.24 12.95
CA ALA A 102 12.50 32.49 13.35
C ALA A 102 13.37 33.02 12.20
#